data_AF-A0A7X9P627-F1
#
_entry.id   AF-A0A7X9P627-F1
#
_cell.length_a   1.000
_cell.length_b   1.000
_cell.length_c   1.000
_cell.angle_alpha   90.00
_cell.angle_beta   90.00
_cell.angle_gamma   90.00
#
_symmetry.space_group_name_H-M   'P 1'
#
loop_
_entity.id
_entity.type
_entity.pdbx_description
1 polymer ?
#
loop_
_entity_poly.entity_id
_entity_poly.type
_entity_poly.pdbx_seq_one_letter_code
_entity_poly.pdbx_strand_id
1 'polypeptide(L)'
;MDTVLIIETDTGTIDFLSQFLGSYGYVVDAVDDIETARQKVVSASPRLVVIGPQLGKSTGFLACSLIKKTPQAKGIPCVLLYTEREEGQVQRHQGLAGRAEVYLRKPFEFEQFRAAVAQYLPMNEPPAGEVVEEEVAVPPVVEEEVAAPPVVEEEVAAPPVVEEEMIGAPAGPSAEEQRLRRELERAEREAREAREEAKKAREEARAAAAATDQREETEKLRADISRLEKQLELAQKQAKEAAEGAAAAKGKGGSETRQILELKQTLNKRESELVDLRETSLQKDRQLVELKDKLFETEKKVLELEDTLSERDREIGSLKGQVEALTADKEVIGKRADDLGRRLKTAEDALRKAKDDAEAQRVAGEQALREKDEAHAAALQRARDELTAEKDREREAALAAARAEAEKEREAALAAAKAEAEAAQQAQQTRHDAEIYEIQERFRRSMNQQEEKLTAERVRAVEEAQQKHDAQVAELVTGHEREVAALRAEIADRDGKLGEASQTIEARVAEVAKLTEERDELARRRDALDGELRTSQVAAEHLRMELEGMQKKVADLERDLAELRGLRDQLRGKLEADLARVDKSKQAIAVALELLNEIEPL
;
A
#
# COMPACT_ATOMS: atom_id res chain seq x y z
N MET A 1 10.32 -28.39 2.92
CA MET A 1 9.84 -27.33 2.01
C MET A 1 11.05 -26.85 1.25
N ASP A 2 10.90 -26.65 -0.05
CA ASP A 2 12.02 -26.25 -0.90
C ASP A 2 12.20 -24.73 -0.83
N THR A 3 13.40 -24.29 -0.44
CA THR A 3 13.70 -22.87 -0.23
C THR A 3 14.40 -22.27 -1.44
N VAL A 4 14.00 -21.06 -1.84
CA VAL A 4 14.69 -20.22 -2.83
C VAL A 4 15.22 -18.97 -2.12
N LEU A 5 16.48 -18.62 -2.38
CA LEU A 5 17.10 -17.43 -1.81
C LEU A 5 17.15 -16.31 -2.85
N ILE A 6 16.65 -15.14 -2.49
CA ILE A 6 16.74 -13.90 -3.28
C ILE A 6 17.74 -12.98 -2.60
N ILE A 7 18.71 -12.49 -3.37
CA ILE A 7 19.71 -11.51 -2.95
C ILE A 7 19.46 -10.26 -3.78
N GLU A 8 18.69 -9.30 -3.27
CA GLU A 8 18.23 -8.13 -4.02
C GLU A 8 17.94 -6.98 -3.05
N THR A 9 18.15 -5.74 -3.49
CA THR A 9 17.90 -4.53 -2.70
C THR A 9 16.60 -3.82 -3.09
N ASP A 10 16.12 -4.05 -4.31
CA ASP A 10 14.86 -3.49 -4.79
C ASP A 10 13.66 -4.27 -4.22
N THR A 11 12.92 -3.64 -3.30
CA THR A 11 11.77 -4.26 -2.62
C THR A 11 10.67 -4.66 -3.59
N GLY A 12 10.47 -3.91 -4.68
CA GLY A 12 9.49 -4.25 -5.71
C GLY A 12 9.82 -5.58 -6.41
N THR A 13 11.08 -5.75 -6.82
CA THR A 13 11.56 -7.03 -7.37
C THR A 13 11.43 -8.16 -6.33
N ILE A 14 11.77 -7.91 -5.06
CA ILE A 14 11.69 -8.93 -4.01
C ILE A 14 10.24 -9.39 -3.81
N ASP A 15 9.29 -8.46 -3.71
CA ASP A 15 7.88 -8.76 -3.50
C ASP A 15 7.29 -9.54 -4.67
N PHE A 16 7.56 -9.08 -5.90
CA PHE A 16 7.16 -9.76 -7.14
C PHE A 16 7.67 -11.20 -7.20
N LEU A 17 8.98 -11.39 -7.01
CA LEU A 17 9.61 -12.72 -7.08
C LEU A 17 9.15 -13.63 -5.94
N SER A 18 8.92 -13.06 -4.75
CA SER A 18 8.43 -13.79 -3.58
C SER A 18 7.01 -14.28 -3.77
N GLN A 19 6.12 -13.42 -4.29
CA GLN A 19 4.75 -13.78 -4.61
C GLN A 19 4.70 -14.81 -5.74
N PHE A 20 5.50 -14.61 -6.79
CA PHE A 20 5.60 -15.55 -7.91
C PHE A 20 6.02 -16.94 -7.43
N LEU A 21 7.18 -17.07 -6.80
CA LEU A 21 7.69 -18.37 -6.35
C LEU A 21 6.81 -18.99 -5.25
N GLY A 22 6.21 -18.15 -4.39
CA GLY A 22 5.25 -18.58 -3.38
C GLY A 22 3.99 -19.22 -3.98
N SER A 23 3.50 -18.73 -5.11
CA SER A 23 2.34 -19.32 -5.82
C SER A 23 2.59 -20.76 -6.31
N TYR A 24 3.86 -21.11 -6.52
CA TYR A 24 4.31 -22.47 -6.88
C TYR A 24 4.71 -23.32 -5.65
N GLY A 25 4.48 -22.83 -4.43
CA GLY A 25 4.70 -23.56 -3.17
C GLY A 25 6.14 -23.54 -2.65
N TYR A 26 7.00 -22.66 -3.18
CA TYR A 26 8.36 -22.46 -2.67
C TYR A 26 8.37 -21.51 -1.47
N VAL A 27 9.27 -21.78 -0.52
CA VAL A 27 9.55 -20.85 0.57
C VAL A 27 10.63 -19.90 0.09
N VAL A 28 10.35 -18.60 0.14
CA VAL A 28 11.28 -17.57 -0.35
C VAL A 28 11.93 -16.86 0.82
N ASP A 29 13.25 -16.83 0.81
CA ASP A 29 14.07 -16.06 1.72
C ASP A 29 14.70 -14.90 0.95
N ALA A 30 14.52 -13.66 1.40
CA ALA A 30 15.17 -12.50 0.81
C ALA A 30 16.27 -11.96 1.75
N VAL A 31 17.34 -11.44 1.16
CA VAL A 31 18.45 -10.72 1.81
C VAL A 31 18.95 -9.63 0.87
N ASP A 32 19.52 -8.56 1.42
CA ASP A 32 20.03 -7.40 0.68
C ASP A 32 21.57 -7.30 0.66
N ASP A 33 22.26 -8.17 1.40
CA ASP A 33 23.71 -8.18 1.54
C ASP A 33 24.38 -9.55 1.25
N ILE A 34 25.64 -9.49 0.83
CA ILE A 34 26.44 -10.67 0.42
C ILE A 34 26.83 -11.55 1.60
N GLU A 35 27.06 -10.98 2.79
CA GLU A 35 27.54 -11.73 3.95
C GLU A 35 26.43 -12.61 4.53
N THR A 36 25.25 -12.04 4.74
CA THR A 36 24.04 -12.75 5.16
C THR A 36 23.62 -13.76 4.11
N ALA A 37 23.73 -13.42 2.81
CA ALA A 37 23.49 -14.38 1.74
C ALA A 37 24.40 -15.60 1.85
N ARG A 38 25.71 -15.41 2.05
CA ARG A 38 26.65 -16.53 2.20
C ARG A 38 26.35 -17.39 3.42
N GLN A 39 25.91 -16.79 4.52
CA GLN A 39 25.48 -17.53 5.72
C GLN A 39 24.21 -18.34 5.44
N LYS A 40 23.18 -17.72 4.83
CA LYS A 40 21.91 -18.38 4.48
C LYS A 40 22.09 -19.49 3.45
N VAL A 41 22.96 -19.33 2.46
CA VAL A 41 23.23 -20.37 1.47
C VAL A 41 23.78 -21.63 2.16
N VAL A 42 24.65 -21.47 3.17
CA VAL A 42 25.23 -22.61 3.91
C VAL A 42 24.22 -23.23 4.87
N SER A 43 23.42 -22.42 5.57
CA SER A 43 22.49 -22.91 6.60
C SER A 43 21.18 -23.47 6.02
N ALA A 44 20.63 -22.85 4.98
CA ALA A 44 19.34 -23.20 4.40
C ALA A 44 19.45 -24.11 3.16
N SER A 45 20.65 -24.22 2.55
CA SER A 45 20.90 -25.02 1.33
C SER A 45 19.81 -24.84 0.25
N PRO A 46 19.59 -23.60 -0.23
CA PRO A 46 18.49 -23.29 -1.14
C PRO A 46 18.63 -24.05 -2.47
N ARG A 47 17.50 -24.35 -3.12
CA ARG A 47 17.47 -25.02 -4.43
C ARG A 47 17.86 -24.10 -5.58
N LEU A 48 17.70 -22.79 -5.41
CA LEU A 48 18.05 -21.77 -6.38
C LEU A 48 18.41 -20.49 -5.63
N VAL A 49 19.37 -19.73 -6.18
CA VAL A 49 19.67 -18.37 -5.73
C VAL A 49 19.40 -17.38 -6.86
N VAL A 50 18.58 -16.36 -6.61
CA VAL A 50 18.37 -15.22 -7.51
C VAL A 50 19.19 -14.05 -6.99
N ILE A 51 19.98 -13.41 -7.86
CA ILE A 51 20.93 -12.37 -7.47
C ILE A 51 20.65 -11.12 -8.30
N GLY A 52 20.36 -10.00 -7.64
CA GLY A 52 20.18 -8.68 -8.23
C GLY A 52 21.47 -8.13 -8.86
N PRO A 53 21.35 -7.13 -9.74
CA PRO A 53 22.51 -6.50 -10.40
C PRO A 53 23.45 -5.81 -9.41
N GLN A 54 22.87 -5.15 -8.41
CA GLN A 54 23.57 -4.29 -7.46
C GLN A 54 23.10 -4.60 -6.04
N LEU A 55 24.07 -4.76 -5.13
CA LEU A 55 23.85 -5.08 -3.72
C LEU A 55 24.61 -4.05 -2.87
N GLY A 56 23.97 -2.89 -2.68
CA GLY A 56 24.59 -1.72 -2.05
C GLY A 56 25.82 -1.24 -2.83
N LYS A 57 27.02 -1.36 -2.24
CA LYS A 57 28.30 -0.98 -2.86
C LYS A 57 28.96 -2.09 -3.70
N SER A 58 28.38 -3.29 -3.71
CA SER A 58 28.93 -4.46 -4.41
C SER A 58 28.06 -4.88 -5.59
N THR A 59 28.66 -5.57 -6.57
CA THR A 59 27.92 -6.08 -7.74
C THR A 59 27.41 -7.51 -7.51
N GLY A 60 26.29 -7.85 -8.13
CA GLY A 60 25.73 -9.21 -8.11
C GLY A 60 26.69 -10.27 -8.67
N PHE A 61 27.56 -9.90 -9.61
CA PHE A 61 28.61 -10.77 -10.14
C PHE A 61 29.60 -11.21 -9.07
N LEU A 62 30.00 -10.29 -8.18
CA LEU A 62 30.87 -10.60 -7.06
C LEU A 62 30.17 -11.58 -6.10
N ALA A 63 28.90 -11.32 -5.78
CA ALA A 63 28.10 -12.20 -4.94
C ALA A 63 28.00 -13.62 -5.52
N CYS A 64 27.68 -13.74 -6.81
CA CYS A 64 27.60 -15.02 -7.51
C CYS A 64 28.93 -15.79 -7.44
N SER A 65 30.03 -15.12 -7.77
CA SER A 65 31.37 -15.71 -7.72
C SER A 65 31.76 -16.18 -6.31
N LEU A 66 31.41 -15.42 -5.27
CA LEU A 66 31.69 -15.78 -3.87
C LEU A 66 30.83 -16.96 -3.38
N ILE A 67 29.56 -16.99 -3.79
CA ILE A 67 28.66 -18.12 -3.50
C ILE A 67 29.19 -19.38 -4.19
N LYS A 68 29.52 -19.33 -5.49
CA LYS A 68 30.06 -20.48 -6.23
C LYS A 68 31.42 -20.99 -5.71
N LYS A 69 32.22 -20.10 -5.10
CA LYS A 69 33.49 -20.47 -4.42
C LYS A 69 33.27 -21.15 -3.06
N THR A 70 32.08 -21.08 -2.49
CA THR A 70 31.76 -21.73 -1.22
C THR A 70 31.49 -23.23 -1.47
N PRO A 71 32.26 -24.17 -0.88
CA PRO A 71 32.17 -25.60 -1.22
C PRO A 71 30.77 -26.20 -1.12
N GLN A 72 29.99 -25.79 -0.11
CA GLN A 72 28.63 -26.24 0.16
C GLN A 72 27.60 -25.70 -0.86
N ALA A 73 27.94 -24.61 -1.56
CA ALA A 73 27.05 -23.90 -2.48
C ALA A 73 27.41 -24.10 -3.95
N LYS A 74 28.53 -24.78 -4.24
CA LYS A 74 29.08 -24.94 -5.59
C LYS A 74 28.09 -25.54 -6.59
N GLY A 75 27.20 -26.42 -6.12
CA GLY A 75 26.18 -27.09 -6.92
C GLY A 75 24.84 -26.35 -7.01
N ILE A 76 24.64 -25.26 -6.28
CA ILE A 76 23.37 -24.53 -6.25
C ILE A 76 23.29 -23.62 -7.49
N PRO A 77 22.23 -23.72 -8.32
CA PRO A 77 22.07 -22.86 -9.48
C PRO A 77 21.82 -21.40 -9.07
N CYS A 78 22.38 -20.47 -9.85
CA CYS A 78 22.23 -19.04 -9.68
C CYS A 78 21.60 -18.42 -10.94
N VAL A 79 20.56 -17.60 -10.74
CA VAL A 79 20.03 -16.69 -11.75
C VAL A 79 20.51 -15.28 -11.41
N LEU A 80 21.22 -14.64 -12.33
CA LEU A 80 21.73 -13.29 -12.15
C LEU A 80 20.88 -12.30 -12.95
N LEU A 81 20.28 -11.35 -12.25
CA LEU A 81 19.51 -10.25 -12.83
C LEU A 81 20.47 -9.12 -13.20
N TYR A 82 20.30 -8.52 -14.38
CA TYR A 82 21.17 -7.44 -14.86
C TYR A 82 20.38 -6.33 -15.56
N THR A 83 20.93 -5.12 -15.64
CA THR A 83 20.39 -4.03 -16.46
C THR A 83 21.32 -3.75 -17.65
N GLU A 84 20.94 -2.81 -18.51
CA GLU A 84 21.78 -2.39 -19.64
C GLU A 84 23.17 -1.90 -19.21
N ARG A 85 23.30 -1.29 -18.02
CA ARG A 85 24.58 -0.81 -17.48
C ARG A 85 25.58 -1.95 -17.26
N GLU A 86 25.11 -3.15 -16.93
CA GLU A 86 25.94 -4.30 -16.60
C GLU A 86 26.15 -5.27 -17.77
N GLU A 87 25.60 -4.99 -18.96
CA GLU A 87 25.62 -5.92 -20.10
C GLU A 87 27.05 -6.32 -20.52
N GLY A 88 28.00 -5.37 -20.45
CA GLY A 88 29.42 -5.65 -20.67
C GLY A 88 30.09 -6.52 -19.58
N GLN A 89 29.55 -6.52 -18.35
CA GLN A 89 30.04 -7.37 -17.26
C GLN A 89 29.49 -8.79 -17.33
N VAL A 90 28.26 -8.96 -17.86
CA VAL A 90 27.66 -10.29 -18.10
C VAL A 90 28.58 -11.15 -18.97
N GLN A 91 29.05 -10.61 -20.10
CA GLN A 91 29.92 -11.35 -21.02
C GLN A 91 31.24 -11.78 -20.37
N ARG A 92 31.80 -10.94 -19.49
CA ARG A 92 33.02 -11.26 -18.73
C ARG A 92 32.76 -12.33 -17.68
N HIS A 93 31.65 -12.24 -16.95
CA HIS A 93 31.30 -13.17 -15.89
C HIS A 93 30.97 -14.57 -16.42
N GLN A 94 30.38 -14.67 -17.62
CA GLN A 94 30.13 -15.95 -18.31
C GLN A 94 31.41 -16.75 -18.56
N GLY A 95 32.56 -16.08 -18.75
CA GLY A 95 33.86 -16.73 -18.94
C GLY A 95 34.52 -17.25 -17.66
N LEU A 96 33.97 -16.93 -16.48
CA LEU A 96 34.56 -17.31 -15.19
C LEU A 96 34.04 -18.68 -14.70
N ALA A 97 34.84 -19.35 -13.87
CA ALA A 97 34.44 -20.59 -13.21
C ALA A 97 33.30 -20.39 -12.20
N GLY A 98 33.12 -19.16 -11.69
CA GLY A 98 32.04 -18.77 -10.79
C GLY A 98 30.81 -18.19 -11.49
N ARG A 99 30.59 -18.51 -12.78
CA ARG A 99 29.47 -17.99 -13.56
C ARG A 99 28.10 -18.39 -12.97
N ALA A 100 27.11 -17.56 -13.22
CA ALA A 100 25.70 -17.92 -13.05
C ALA A 100 25.26 -18.87 -14.17
N GLU A 101 24.24 -19.67 -13.88
CA GLU A 101 23.60 -20.56 -14.84
C GLU A 101 22.74 -19.80 -15.83
N VAL A 102 22.03 -18.77 -15.36
CA VAL A 102 21.13 -17.95 -16.19
C VAL A 102 21.36 -16.47 -15.89
N TYR A 103 21.26 -15.66 -16.94
CA TYR A 103 21.30 -14.20 -16.86
C TYR A 103 19.98 -13.67 -17.40
N LEU A 104 19.29 -12.84 -16.62
CA LEU A 104 18.00 -12.27 -16.99
C LEU A 104 18.06 -10.74 -16.95
N ARG A 105 17.73 -10.10 -18.06
CA ARG A 105 17.74 -8.65 -18.19
C ARG A 105 16.48 -8.06 -17.55
N LYS A 106 16.62 -7.01 -16.74
CA LYS A 106 15.51 -6.15 -16.29
C LYS A 106 15.23 -5.05 -17.34
N PRO A 107 13.97 -4.67 -17.60
CA PRO A 107 12.74 -5.30 -17.08
C PRO A 107 12.48 -6.66 -17.72
N PHE A 108 11.80 -7.55 -16.99
CA PHE A 108 11.37 -8.86 -17.47
C PHE A 108 9.94 -9.16 -17.05
N GLU A 109 9.26 -9.96 -17.86
CA GLU A 109 7.90 -10.44 -17.60
C GLU A 109 7.90 -11.78 -16.85
N PHE A 110 6.76 -12.11 -16.25
CA PHE A 110 6.53 -13.38 -15.56
C PHE A 110 6.99 -14.61 -16.35
N GLU A 111 6.65 -14.67 -17.64
CA GLU A 111 6.99 -15.80 -18.50
C GLU A 111 8.50 -15.92 -18.74
N GLN A 112 9.22 -14.81 -18.81
CA GLN A 112 10.66 -14.79 -19.01
C GLN A 112 11.39 -15.28 -17.75
N PHE A 113 10.94 -14.83 -16.57
CA PHE A 113 11.47 -15.35 -15.31
C PHE A 113 11.12 -16.83 -15.10
N ARG A 114 9.88 -17.24 -15.41
CA ARG A 114 9.45 -18.64 -15.37
C ARG A 114 10.36 -19.52 -16.23
N ALA A 115 10.61 -19.12 -17.47
CA ALA A 115 11.47 -19.85 -18.39
C ALA A 115 12.91 -19.96 -17.85
N ALA A 116 13.43 -18.91 -17.22
CA ALA A 116 14.77 -18.89 -16.63
C ALA A 116 14.94 -19.91 -15.48
N VAL A 117 13.90 -20.09 -14.66
CA VAL A 117 13.98 -20.95 -13.45
C VAL A 117 13.42 -22.36 -13.63
N ALA A 118 12.59 -22.61 -14.65
CA ALA A 118 11.87 -23.88 -14.84
C ALA A 118 12.77 -25.11 -14.99
N GLN A 119 14.02 -24.94 -15.43
CA GLN A 119 15.00 -26.01 -15.54
C GLN A 119 15.64 -26.40 -14.19
N TYR A 120 15.48 -25.58 -13.15
CA TYR A 120 16.07 -25.78 -11.82
C TYR A 120 15.02 -25.99 -10.72
N LEU A 121 13.82 -25.46 -10.92
CA LEU A 121 12.66 -25.59 -10.03
C LEU A 121 11.52 -26.28 -10.78
N PRO A 122 10.92 -27.37 -10.26
CA PRO A 122 9.72 -27.95 -10.85
C PRO A 122 8.53 -26.97 -10.76
N MET A 123 8.16 -26.38 -11.89
CA MET A 123 7.04 -25.44 -12.00
C MET A 123 5.75 -26.20 -12.37
N ASN A 124 5.13 -26.87 -11.40
CA ASN A 124 3.81 -27.50 -11.61
C ASN A 124 2.71 -26.43 -11.71
N GLU A 125 1.65 -26.72 -12.47
CA GLU A 125 0.56 -25.77 -12.76
C GLU A 125 0.02 -25.14 -11.46
N PRO A 126 0.03 -23.79 -11.34
CA PRO A 126 -0.37 -23.12 -10.12
C PRO A 126 -1.87 -23.38 -9.86
N PRO A 127 -2.30 -23.56 -8.59
CA PRO A 127 -3.72 -23.69 -8.28
C PRO A 127 -4.46 -22.45 -8.79
N ALA A 128 -5.46 -22.68 -9.65
CA ALA A 128 -6.15 -21.65 -10.43
C ALA A 128 -6.51 -20.38 -9.61
N GLY A 129 -5.91 -19.25 -10.00
CA GLY A 129 -6.22 -17.92 -9.47
C GLY A 129 -5.28 -16.84 -10.03
N GLU A 130 -5.87 -15.91 -10.80
CA GLU A 130 -5.37 -14.59 -11.26
C GLU A 130 -3.86 -14.44 -11.55
N VAL A 131 -3.50 -14.56 -12.83
CA VAL A 131 -2.25 -13.99 -13.38
C VAL A 131 -2.41 -12.48 -13.48
N VAL A 132 -1.73 -11.74 -12.59
CA VAL A 132 -1.51 -10.31 -12.74
C VAL A 132 -0.37 -10.16 -13.75
N GLU A 133 -0.56 -9.41 -14.84
CA GLU A 133 0.53 -9.03 -15.74
C GLU A 133 1.26 -7.83 -15.11
N GLU A 134 2.36 -8.09 -14.42
CA GLU A 134 3.19 -7.07 -13.77
C GLU A 134 4.61 -7.13 -14.36
N GLU A 135 5.08 -6.01 -14.90
CA GLU A 135 6.41 -5.86 -15.47
C GLU A 135 7.34 -5.28 -14.39
N VAL A 136 8.47 -5.95 -14.12
CA VAL A 136 9.44 -5.47 -13.12
C VAL A 136 10.27 -4.33 -13.71
N ALA A 137 9.74 -3.10 -13.60
CA ALA A 137 10.41 -1.88 -14.07
C ALA A 137 11.45 -1.37 -13.06
N VAL A 138 12.60 -0.90 -13.56
CA VAL A 138 13.64 -0.26 -12.75
C VAL A 138 13.26 1.21 -12.53
N PRO A 139 13.19 1.73 -11.29
CA PRO A 139 13.01 3.16 -11.07
C PRO A 139 14.23 3.95 -11.61
N PRO A 140 14.04 5.14 -12.21
CA PRO A 140 15.14 5.90 -12.79
C PRO A 140 16.15 6.31 -11.70
N VAL A 141 17.35 5.74 -11.76
CA VAL A 141 18.47 6.11 -10.89
C VAL A 141 19.07 7.41 -11.42
N VAL A 142 18.88 8.49 -10.66
CA VAL A 142 19.54 9.78 -10.85
C VAL A 142 21.06 9.59 -10.77
N GLU A 143 21.77 10.02 -11.81
CA GLU A 143 23.22 9.98 -11.90
C GLU A 143 23.83 11.05 -11.00
N GLU A 144 24.42 10.63 -9.88
CA GLU A 144 25.35 11.44 -9.10
C GLU A 144 26.77 10.96 -9.40
N GLU A 145 27.43 11.68 -10.30
CA GLU A 145 28.82 11.47 -10.70
C GLU A 145 29.74 11.95 -9.57
N VAL A 146 30.08 11.06 -8.63
CA VAL A 146 31.07 11.35 -7.59
C VAL A 146 32.46 11.01 -8.15
N ALA A 147 33.18 12.05 -8.57
CA ALA A 147 34.58 11.99 -8.91
C ALA A 147 35.39 11.49 -7.69
N ALA A 148 36.07 10.36 -7.85
CA ALA A 148 37.02 9.85 -6.88
C ALA A 148 38.29 10.71 -6.87
N PRO A 149 38.77 11.21 -5.72
CA PRO A 149 40.10 11.78 -5.63
C PRO A 149 41.17 10.68 -5.58
N PRO A 150 42.40 10.95 -6.04
CA PRO A 150 43.45 9.95 -6.15
C PRO A 150 44.00 9.57 -4.78
N VAL A 151 44.19 8.26 -4.58
CA VAL A 151 44.97 7.71 -3.48
C VAL A 151 46.44 8.03 -3.74
N VAL A 152 47.00 9.00 -3.01
CA VAL A 152 48.44 9.15 -2.85
C VAL A 152 48.87 8.24 -1.71
N GLU A 153 49.66 7.22 -2.04
CA GLU A 153 50.42 6.44 -1.06
C GLU A 153 51.43 7.37 -0.41
N GLU A 154 51.15 7.80 0.82
CA GLU A 154 52.09 8.55 1.65
C GLU A 154 52.96 7.55 2.43
N GLU A 155 54.14 7.29 1.87
CA GLU A 155 55.24 6.60 2.55
C GLU A 155 55.73 7.50 3.71
N VAL A 156 55.33 7.16 4.93
CA VAL A 156 55.74 7.86 6.14
C VAL A 156 57.21 7.57 6.42
N ALA A 157 58.09 8.40 5.85
CA ALA A 157 59.48 8.49 6.26
C ALA A 157 59.56 9.17 7.63
N ALA A 158 60.11 8.46 8.60
CA ALA A 158 60.35 8.94 9.96
C ALA A 158 61.19 10.24 9.97
N PRO A 159 60.91 11.19 10.88
CA PRO A 159 61.70 12.42 10.98
C PRO A 159 63.12 12.09 11.49
N PRO A 160 64.17 12.76 11.00
CA PRO A 160 65.49 12.64 11.59
C PRO A 160 65.49 13.36 12.93
N VAL A 161 65.96 12.66 13.95
CA VAL A 161 66.29 13.22 15.25
C VAL A 161 67.47 14.17 15.03
N VAL A 162 67.21 15.48 15.04
CA VAL A 162 68.26 16.49 15.21
C VAL A 162 68.55 16.57 16.70
N GLU A 163 69.66 15.96 17.10
CA GLU A 163 70.26 16.20 18.41
C GLU A 163 70.58 17.70 18.51
N GLU A 164 69.94 18.37 19.46
CA GLU A 164 70.31 19.71 19.92
C GLU A 164 71.74 19.65 20.48
N GLU A 165 72.74 19.93 19.65
CA GLU A 165 74.02 20.41 20.17
C GLU A 165 73.81 21.81 20.73
N MET A 166 73.76 21.86 22.06
CA MET A 166 73.89 23.06 22.87
C MET A 166 75.01 23.96 22.34
N ILE A 167 74.64 25.04 21.65
CA ILE A 167 75.52 26.18 21.44
C ILE A 167 75.64 26.89 22.79
N GLY A 168 76.65 26.51 23.56
CA GLY A 168 76.76 26.98 24.94
C GLY A 168 78.12 26.78 25.57
N ALA A 169 79.17 27.40 25.03
CA ALA A 169 80.29 27.89 25.83
C ALA A 169 81.12 28.91 25.04
N PRO A 170 81.54 30.04 25.65
CA PRO A 170 82.50 30.93 25.02
C PRO A 170 83.79 30.13 24.80
N ALA A 171 84.15 29.92 23.54
CA ALA A 171 85.38 29.23 23.18
C ALA A 171 86.53 29.83 23.99
N GLY A 172 87.20 29.00 24.81
CA GLY A 172 88.41 29.41 25.50
C GLY A 172 89.49 29.89 24.51
N PRO A 173 90.59 30.50 24.98
CA PRO A 173 91.71 30.79 24.09
C PRO A 173 92.10 29.51 23.35
N SER A 174 92.33 29.59 22.04
CA SER A 174 92.62 28.39 21.22
C SER A 174 93.86 27.67 21.78
N ALA A 175 94.00 26.37 21.53
CA ALA A 175 95.17 25.62 22.00
C ALA A 175 96.49 26.27 21.53
N GLU A 176 96.48 26.89 20.35
CA GLU A 176 97.59 27.67 19.80
C GLU A 176 97.78 29.02 20.50
N GLU A 177 96.70 29.76 20.80
CA GLU A 177 96.77 31.02 21.56
C GLU A 177 97.31 30.78 22.98
N GLN A 178 96.87 29.70 23.65
CA GLN A 178 97.38 29.30 24.96
C GLN A 178 98.84 28.89 24.91
N ARG A 179 99.26 28.19 23.86
CA ARG A 179 100.66 27.81 23.66
C ARG A 179 101.55 29.04 23.46
N LEU A 180 101.16 29.94 22.57
CA LEU A 180 101.89 31.19 22.30
C LEU A 180 101.96 32.09 23.54
N ARG A 181 100.89 32.18 24.33
CA ARG A 181 100.90 32.92 25.61
C ARG A 181 101.89 32.33 26.62
N ARG A 182 102.00 31.00 26.72
CA ARG A 182 102.98 30.33 27.60
C ARG A 182 104.41 30.51 27.11
N GLU A 183 104.64 30.44 25.80
CA GLU A 183 105.95 30.71 25.19
C GLU A 183 106.37 32.17 25.40
N LEU A 184 105.43 33.11 25.28
CA LEU A 184 105.65 34.52 25.58
C LEU A 184 106.01 34.76 27.05
N GLU A 185 105.25 34.17 27.99
CA GLU A 185 105.50 34.30 29.43
C GLU A 185 106.89 33.75 29.81
N ARG A 186 107.29 32.63 29.17
CA ARG A 186 108.62 32.06 29.33
C ARG A 186 109.72 32.99 28.80
N ALA A 187 109.57 33.51 27.58
CA ALA A 187 110.54 34.43 26.98
C ALA A 187 110.68 35.73 27.78
N GLU A 188 109.57 36.28 28.30
CA GLU A 188 109.59 37.47 29.18
C GLU A 188 110.32 37.21 30.50
N ARG A 189 110.15 36.01 31.08
CA ARG A 189 110.85 35.62 32.30
C ARG A 189 112.35 35.48 32.06
N GLU A 190 112.75 34.78 31.01
CA GLU A 190 114.16 34.58 30.64
C GLU A 190 114.84 35.93 30.32
N ALA A 191 114.15 36.85 29.63
CA ALA A 191 114.64 38.20 29.38
C ALA A 191 114.79 39.03 30.68
N ARG A 192 113.88 38.88 31.66
CA ARG A 192 114.01 39.54 32.97
C ARG A 192 115.22 39.03 33.75
N GLU A 193 115.43 37.71 33.77
CA GLU A 193 116.57 37.09 34.44
C GLU A 193 117.89 37.55 33.83
N ALA A 194 118.00 37.55 32.49
CA ALA A 194 119.16 38.05 31.77
C ALA A 194 119.40 39.57 31.98
N ARG A 195 118.35 40.39 32.12
CA ARG A 195 118.48 41.84 32.41
C ARG A 195 119.09 42.10 33.77
N GLU A 196 118.66 41.35 34.78
CA GLU A 196 119.22 41.44 36.12
C GLU A 196 120.67 40.96 36.17
N GLU A 197 121.01 39.90 35.42
CA GLU A 197 122.37 39.40 35.32
C GLU A 197 123.30 40.38 34.59
N ALA A 198 122.86 40.97 33.47
CA ALA A 198 123.58 42.01 32.75
C ALA A 198 123.82 43.25 33.62
N LYS A 199 122.83 43.64 34.43
CA LYS A 199 122.95 44.75 35.38
C LYS A 199 124.02 44.49 36.43
N LYS A 200 124.02 43.30 37.04
CA LYS A 200 125.04 42.90 38.02
C LYS A 200 126.44 42.88 37.39
N ALA A 201 126.57 42.28 36.20
CA ALA A 201 127.85 42.23 35.49
C ALA A 201 128.37 43.63 35.12
N ARG A 202 127.50 44.57 34.75
CA ARG A 202 127.85 45.99 34.51
C ARG A 202 128.31 46.69 35.80
N GLU A 203 127.65 46.45 36.92
CA GLU A 203 128.06 46.99 38.22
C GLU A 203 129.42 46.45 38.66
N GLU A 204 129.68 45.15 38.45
CA GLU A 204 130.98 44.50 38.70
C GLU A 204 132.09 45.04 37.79
N ALA A 205 131.83 45.18 36.48
CA ALA A 205 132.78 45.77 35.54
C ALA A 205 133.12 47.22 35.92
N ARG A 206 132.11 48.01 36.33
CA ARG A 206 132.33 49.39 36.80
C ARG A 206 133.15 49.45 38.09
N ALA A 207 132.91 48.54 39.03
CA ALA A 207 133.69 48.45 40.26
C ALA A 207 135.14 48.01 39.99
N ALA A 208 135.34 47.05 39.08
CA ALA A 208 136.66 46.61 38.64
C ALA A 208 137.43 47.73 37.91
N ALA A 209 136.75 48.48 37.03
CA ALA A 209 137.33 49.64 36.35
C ALA A 209 137.84 50.69 37.35
N ALA A 210 137.01 51.05 38.35
CA ALA A 210 137.40 51.98 39.41
C ALA A 210 138.58 51.46 40.27
N ALA A 211 138.70 50.15 40.48
CA ALA A 211 139.83 49.56 41.19
C ALA A 211 141.14 49.63 40.37
N THR A 212 141.06 49.59 39.04
CA THR A 212 142.24 49.78 38.17
C THR A 212 142.75 51.23 38.10
N ASP A 213 141.98 52.20 38.58
CA ASP A 213 142.40 53.61 38.67
C ASP A 213 143.37 53.90 39.82
N GLN A 214 143.72 52.90 40.65
CA GLN A 214 144.85 52.96 41.60
C GLN A 214 146.23 53.16 40.92
N ARG A 215 146.27 53.36 39.60
CA ARG A 215 147.45 53.77 38.82
C ARG A 215 148.16 54.97 39.42
N GLU A 216 147.44 55.98 39.91
CA GLU A 216 148.06 57.17 40.49
C GLU A 216 148.91 56.84 41.73
N GLU A 217 148.50 55.87 42.55
CA GLU A 217 149.30 55.40 43.69
C GLU A 217 150.55 54.64 43.22
N THR A 218 150.43 53.80 42.18
CA THR A 218 151.58 53.09 41.61
C THR A 218 152.58 54.02 40.93
N GLU A 219 152.10 55.09 40.28
CA GLU A 219 152.96 56.11 39.68
C GLU A 219 153.69 56.93 40.74
N LYS A 220 153.01 57.28 41.86
CA LYS A 220 153.65 57.94 43.01
C LYS A 220 154.74 57.05 43.62
N LEU A 221 154.45 55.76 43.85
CA LEU A 221 155.44 54.80 44.36
C LEU A 221 156.66 54.69 43.42
N ARG A 222 156.45 54.66 42.10
CA ARG A 222 157.53 54.67 41.11
C ARG A 222 158.35 55.96 41.15
N ALA A 223 157.70 57.12 41.30
CA ALA A 223 158.37 58.41 41.44
C ALA A 223 159.22 58.48 42.72
N ASP A 224 158.71 57.95 43.83
CA ASP A 224 159.41 57.91 45.12
C ASP A 224 160.63 56.97 45.08
N ILE A 225 160.51 55.78 44.44
CA ILE A 225 161.65 54.89 44.17
C ILE A 225 162.74 55.63 43.38
N SER A 226 162.38 56.33 42.30
CA SER A 226 163.33 57.10 41.48
C SER A 226 164.01 58.24 42.26
N ARG A 227 163.29 58.89 43.16
CA ARG A 227 163.83 59.95 44.02
C ARG A 227 164.84 59.38 45.03
N LEU A 228 164.51 58.25 45.66
CA LEU A 228 165.39 57.57 46.60
C LEU A 228 166.65 57.04 45.93
N GLU A 229 166.54 56.47 44.73
CA GLU A 229 167.68 56.02 43.91
C GLU A 229 168.69 57.15 43.68
N LYS A 230 168.22 58.33 43.25
CA LYS A 230 169.07 59.52 43.04
C LYS A 230 169.74 59.99 44.32
N GLN A 231 169.04 59.93 45.45
CA GLN A 231 169.61 60.28 46.76
C GLN A 231 170.69 59.28 47.19
N LEU A 232 170.47 57.99 46.91
CA LEU A 232 171.41 56.91 47.20
C LEU A 232 172.70 57.06 46.39
N GLU A 233 172.59 57.37 45.11
CA GLU A 233 173.74 57.63 44.23
C GLU A 233 174.57 58.83 44.73
N LEU A 234 173.90 59.91 45.14
CA LEU A 234 174.56 61.10 45.68
C LEU A 234 175.26 60.82 47.02
N ALA A 235 174.60 60.07 47.91
CA ALA A 235 175.13 59.66 49.20
C ALA A 235 176.31 58.69 49.06
N GLN A 236 176.27 57.76 48.10
CA GLN A 236 177.40 56.87 47.77
C GLN A 236 178.61 57.67 47.28
N LYS A 237 178.37 58.70 46.45
CA LYS A 237 179.42 59.59 45.95
C LYS A 237 180.07 60.39 47.09
N GLN A 238 179.27 60.95 47.99
CA GLN A 238 179.73 61.66 49.19
C GLN A 238 180.49 60.73 50.17
N ALA A 239 180.02 59.50 50.36
CA ALA A 239 180.71 58.51 51.19
C ALA A 239 182.08 58.11 50.60
N LYS A 240 182.20 58.08 49.27
CA LYS A 240 183.45 57.78 48.57
C LYS A 240 184.45 58.94 48.67
N GLU A 241 183.99 60.18 48.47
CA GLU A 241 184.80 61.40 48.64
C GLU A 241 185.30 61.57 50.08
N ALA A 242 184.47 61.27 51.09
CA ALA A 242 184.86 61.28 52.50
C ALA A 242 185.87 60.17 52.85
N ALA A 243 185.78 59.01 52.20
CA ALA A 243 186.75 57.92 52.40
C ALA A 243 188.12 58.23 51.77
N GLU A 244 188.15 58.93 50.64
CA GLU A 244 189.39 59.33 49.94
C GLU A 244 190.09 60.52 50.63
N GLY A 245 189.34 61.44 51.25
CA GLY A 245 189.88 62.57 52.01
C GLY A 245 190.65 62.18 53.29
N ALA A 246 190.20 61.15 54.01
CA ALA A 246 190.83 60.70 55.27
C ALA A 246 192.21 60.03 55.08
N ALA A 247 192.61 59.70 53.85
CA ALA A 247 193.87 59.02 53.56
C ALA A 247 195.09 59.96 53.38
N ALA A 248 194.90 61.29 53.30
CA ALA A 248 195.94 62.21 52.81
C ALA A 248 196.54 63.20 53.83
N ALA A 249 196.12 63.26 55.10
CA ALA A 249 196.67 64.22 56.06
C ALA A 249 197.28 63.55 57.31
N LYS A 250 198.61 63.61 57.42
CA LYS A 250 199.38 63.24 58.62
C LYS A 250 199.15 64.26 59.74
N GLY A 251 198.50 63.83 60.82
CA GLY A 251 198.59 64.48 62.13
C GLY A 251 197.26 64.68 62.86
N LYS A 252 197.02 63.80 63.85
CA LYS A 252 196.22 64.05 65.07
C LYS A 252 194.70 64.32 64.89
N GLY A 253 193.92 63.24 64.75
CA GLY A 253 192.86 62.90 65.71
C GLY A 253 191.37 63.09 65.35
N GLY A 254 190.67 61.96 65.11
CA GLY A 254 189.42 61.60 65.82
C GLY A 254 188.06 62.01 65.23
N SER A 255 187.98 62.99 64.32
CA SER A 255 186.68 63.49 63.82
C SER A 255 186.14 62.70 62.61
N GLU A 256 187.02 62.22 61.74
CA GLU A 256 186.65 61.72 60.40
C GLU A 256 186.08 60.28 60.41
N THR A 257 186.43 59.45 61.38
CA THR A 257 185.99 58.04 61.42
C THR A 257 184.53 57.86 61.86
N ARG A 258 183.95 58.83 62.60
CA ARG A 258 182.57 58.76 63.09
C ARG A 258 181.56 59.12 61.99
N GLN A 259 181.90 60.09 61.13
CA GLN A 259 181.08 60.50 59.99
C GLN A 259 180.94 59.39 58.94
N ILE A 260 182.01 58.61 58.69
CA ILE A 260 181.96 57.50 57.74
C ILE A 260 181.04 56.37 58.23
N LEU A 261 180.98 56.10 59.54
CA LEU A 261 180.09 55.08 60.10
C LEU A 261 178.61 55.49 60.02
N GLU A 262 178.30 56.75 60.31
CA GLU A 262 176.94 57.32 60.20
C GLU A 262 176.43 57.33 58.75
N LEU A 263 177.30 57.67 57.78
CA LEU A 263 176.96 57.61 56.36
C LEU A 263 176.69 56.18 55.88
N LYS A 264 177.43 55.17 56.35
CA LYS A 264 177.17 53.77 55.99
C LYS A 264 175.86 53.24 56.59
N GLN A 265 175.52 53.61 57.82
CA GLN A 265 174.25 53.21 58.43
C GLN A 265 173.04 53.82 57.72
N THR A 266 173.15 55.09 57.33
CA THR A 266 172.11 55.77 56.54
C THR A 266 171.99 55.17 55.14
N LEU A 267 173.11 54.79 54.50
CA LEU A 267 173.10 54.09 53.21
C LEU A 267 172.35 52.76 53.29
N ASN A 268 172.70 51.89 54.23
CA ASN A 268 172.03 50.59 54.41
C ASN A 268 170.54 50.73 54.68
N LYS A 269 170.16 51.76 55.46
CA LYS A 269 168.74 52.02 55.73
C LYS A 269 167.99 52.43 54.46
N ARG A 270 168.58 53.29 53.63
CA ARG A 270 168.00 53.71 52.35
C ARG A 270 167.98 52.59 51.31
N GLU A 271 168.99 51.72 51.29
CA GLU A 271 169.02 50.55 50.40
C GLU A 271 167.92 49.55 50.77
N SER A 272 167.70 49.31 52.07
CA SER A 272 166.57 48.50 52.55
C SER A 272 165.21 49.11 52.17
N GLU A 273 165.02 50.42 52.42
CA GLU A 273 163.77 51.14 52.08
C GLU A 273 163.45 51.04 50.57
N LEU A 274 164.47 51.04 49.72
CA LEU A 274 164.31 50.96 48.27
C LEU A 274 163.91 49.55 47.81
N VAL A 275 164.47 48.50 48.42
CA VAL A 275 164.08 47.11 48.14
C VAL A 275 162.62 46.89 48.54
N ASP A 276 162.21 47.34 49.72
CA ASP A 276 160.83 47.22 50.20
C ASP A 276 159.85 47.97 49.28
N LEU A 277 160.22 49.17 48.81
CA LEU A 277 159.40 49.94 47.87
C LEU A 277 159.32 49.28 46.48
N ARG A 278 160.41 48.67 45.99
CA ARG A 278 160.38 47.92 44.72
C ARG A 278 159.52 46.67 44.82
N GLU A 279 159.60 45.94 45.93
CA GLU A 279 158.77 44.75 46.15
C GLU A 279 157.29 45.11 46.23
N THR A 280 156.94 46.17 46.97
CA THR A 280 155.56 46.67 47.03
C THR A 280 155.05 47.19 45.69
N SER A 281 155.89 47.88 44.91
CA SER A 281 155.56 48.32 43.54
C SER A 281 155.30 47.14 42.60
N LEU A 282 156.16 46.11 42.62
CA LEU A 282 155.97 44.90 41.82
C LEU A 282 154.71 44.11 42.23
N GLN A 283 154.40 44.08 43.52
CA GLN A 283 153.18 43.44 44.03
C GLN A 283 151.93 44.19 43.54
N LYS A 284 151.95 45.52 43.57
CA LYS A 284 150.87 46.37 43.03
C LYS A 284 150.71 46.25 41.52
N ASP A 285 151.81 46.15 40.77
CA ASP A 285 151.79 45.95 39.32
C ASP A 285 151.16 44.60 38.93
N ARG A 286 151.47 43.52 39.67
CA ARG A 286 150.81 42.22 39.47
C ARG A 286 149.31 42.30 39.75
N GLN A 287 148.91 42.94 40.84
CA GLN A 287 147.49 43.15 41.18
C GLN A 287 146.74 43.94 40.10
N LEU A 288 147.36 44.98 39.51
CA LEU A 288 146.76 45.75 38.43
C LEU A 288 146.53 44.93 37.16
N VAL A 289 147.43 43.99 36.83
CA VAL A 289 147.24 43.09 35.68
C VAL A 289 146.10 42.11 35.95
N GLU A 290 146.06 41.49 37.13
CA GLU A 290 144.96 40.58 37.51
C GLU A 290 143.60 41.27 37.52
N LEU A 291 143.53 42.54 37.96
CA LEU A 291 142.30 43.34 37.91
C LEU A 291 141.89 43.72 36.48
N LYS A 292 142.84 43.98 35.58
CA LYS A 292 142.57 44.26 34.16
C LYS A 292 142.05 43.02 33.42
N ASP A 293 142.61 41.85 33.69
CA ASP A 293 142.12 40.61 33.09
C ASP A 293 140.68 40.32 33.53
N LYS A 294 140.37 40.50 34.82
CA LYS A 294 139.00 40.41 35.36
C LYS A 294 138.06 41.46 34.76
N LEU A 295 138.52 42.70 34.56
CA LEU A 295 137.75 43.73 33.90
C LEU A 295 137.39 43.32 32.46
N PHE A 296 138.36 42.83 31.69
CA PHE A 296 138.11 42.39 30.32
C PHE A 296 137.14 41.20 30.25
N GLU A 297 137.27 40.24 31.17
CA GLU A 297 136.34 39.11 31.27
C GLU A 297 134.91 39.56 31.62
N THR A 298 134.75 40.52 32.54
CA THR A 298 133.42 41.05 32.90
C THR A 298 132.81 41.89 31.80
N GLU A 299 133.59 42.73 31.10
CA GLU A 299 133.13 43.50 29.94
C GLU A 299 132.69 42.60 28.79
N LYS A 300 133.43 41.51 28.52
CA LYS A 300 133.03 40.51 27.53
C LYS A 300 131.69 39.85 27.89
N LYS A 301 131.49 39.46 29.15
CA LYS A 301 130.22 38.90 29.64
C LYS A 301 129.06 39.89 29.51
N VAL A 302 129.30 41.18 29.76
CA VAL A 302 128.29 42.23 29.60
C VAL A 302 127.81 42.31 28.15
N LEU A 303 128.74 42.31 27.18
CA LEU A 303 128.38 42.32 25.75
C LEU A 303 127.60 41.07 25.34
N GLU A 304 128.04 39.88 25.77
CA GLU A 304 127.32 38.62 25.50
C GLU A 304 125.89 38.62 26.07
N LEU A 305 125.69 39.20 27.27
CA LEU A 305 124.36 39.34 27.87
C LEU A 305 123.50 40.40 27.17
N GLU A 306 124.08 41.47 26.65
CA GLU A 306 123.35 42.51 25.89
C GLU A 306 122.84 41.99 24.53
N ASP A 307 123.63 41.16 23.86
CA ASP A 307 123.22 40.51 22.61
C ASP A 307 122.07 39.54 22.83
N THR A 308 122.16 38.69 23.86
CA THR A 308 121.07 37.74 24.20
C THR A 308 119.78 38.45 24.60
N LEU A 309 119.88 39.59 25.30
CA LEU A 309 118.72 40.44 25.61
C LEU A 309 118.06 41.02 24.37
N SER A 310 118.86 41.48 23.41
CA SER A 310 118.36 42.02 22.14
C SER A 310 117.63 40.95 21.32
N GLU A 311 118.11 39.71 21.33
CA GLU A 311 117.43 38.58 20.69
C GLU A 311 116.12 38.23 21.39
N ARG A 312 116.11 38.11 22.72
CA ARG A 312 114.90 37.82 23.50
C ARG A 312 113.84 38.91 23.37
N ASP A 313 114.23 40.18 23.30
CA ASP A 313 113.29 41.29 23.10
C ASP A 313 112.62 41.27 21.72
N ARG A 314 113.33 40.86 20.67
CA ARG A 314 112.73 40.63 19.33
C ARG A 314 111.73 39.47 19.34
N GLU A 315 112.07 38.38 20.04
CA GLU A 315 111.23 37.19 20.18
C GLU A 315 109.92 37.51 20.93
N ILE A 316 110.01 38.23 22.06
CA ILE A 316 108.86 38.75 22.82
C ILE A 316 107.95 39.62 21.93
N GLY A 317 108.54 40.49 21.10
CA GLY A 317 107.77 41.34 20.17
C GLY A 317 106.99 40.53 19.13
N SER A 318 107.61 39.50 18.54
CA SER A 318 106.95 38.62 17.58
C SER A 318 105.81 37.82 18.22
N LEU A 319 106.04 37.23 19.39
CA LEU A 319 105.04 36.44 20.10
C LEU A 319 103.85 37.30 20.55
N LYS A 320 104.09 38.54 21.00
CA LYS A 320 103.02 39.50 21.32
C LYS A 320 102.15 39.81 20.10
N GLY A 321 102.75 40.13 18.96
CA GLY A 321 102.01 40.42 17.73
C GLY A 321 101.15 39.24 17.26
N GLN A 322 101.64 38.00 17.40
CA GLN A 322 100.86 36.80 17.07
C GLN A 322 99.67 36.57 18.02
N VAL A 323 99.86 36.76 19.33
CA VAL A 323 98.76 36.66 20.31
C VAL A 323 97.70 37.72 20.04
N GLU A 324 98.09 38.97 19.76
CA GLU A 324 97.16 40.07 19.45
C GLU A 324 96.35 39.79 18.18
N ALA A 325 96.98 39.29 17.11
CA ALA A 325 96.30 38.93 15.86
C ALA A 325 95.23 37.84 16.08
N LEU A 326 95.57 36.76 16.80
CA LEU A 326 94.63 35.68 17.10
C LEU A 326 93.46 36.15 17.98
N THR A 327 93.70 37.07 18.92
CA THR A 327 92.62 37.63 19.74
C THR A 327 91.66 38.49 18.92
N ALA A 328 92.16 39.28 17.96
CA ALA A 328 91.33 40.11 17.09
C ALA A 328 90.46 39.25 16.15
N ASP A 329 91.02 38.19 15.56
CA ASP A 329 90.28 37.27 14.70
C ASP A 329 89.14 36.57 15.45
N LYS A 330 89.39 36.14 16.69
CA LYS A 330 88.39 35.54 17.57
C LYS A 330 87.22 36.48 17.85
N GLU A 331 87.47 37.76 18.10
CA GLU A 331 86.41 38.76 18.31
C GLU A 331 85.54 38.97 17.07
N VAL A 332 86.15 38.99 15.87
CA VAL A 332 85.41 39.14 14.61
C VAL A 332 84.53 37.92 14.34
N ILE A 333 85.05 36.72 14.58
CA ILE A 333 84.29 35.47 14.44
C ILE A 333 83.13 35.42 15.43
N GLY A 334 83.36 35.82 16.69
CA GLY A 334 82.31 35.90 17.71
C GLY A 334 81.15 36.82 17.29
N LYS A 335 81.45 38.03 16.82
CA LYS A 335 80.42 38.97 16.33
C LYS A 335 79.63 38.43 15.14
N ARG A 336 80.28 37.71 14.21
CA ARG A 336 79.60 37.07 13.08
C ARG A 336 78.71 35.91 13.52
N ALA A 337 79.15 35.11 14.48
CA ALA A 337 78.35 34.03 15.04
C ALA A 337 77.09 34.56 15.75
N ASP A 338 77.23 35.64 16.52
CA ASP A 338 76.09 36.29 17.19
C ASP A 338 75.07 36.87 16.19
N ASP A 339 75.52 37.50 15.10
CA ASP A 339 74.64 38.01 14.04
C ASP A 339 73.89 36.89 13.32
N LEU A 340 74.59 35.80 12.98
CA LEU A 340 73.99 34.61 12.39
C LEU A 340 72.96 33.97 13.34
N GLY A 341 73.27 33.87 14.64
CA GLY A 341 72.35 33.36 15.65
C GLY A 341 71.06 34.19 15.76
N ARG A 342 71.17 35.53 15.73
CA ARG A 342 69.98 36.41 15.72
C ARG A 342 69.14 36.24 14.46
N ARG A 343 69.78 36.11 13.30
CA ARG A 343 69.09 35.90 12.02
C ARG A 343 68.41 34.54 11.96
N LEU A 344 69.07 33.49 12.46
CA LEU A 344 68.50 32.15 12.58
C LEU A 344 67.25 32.17 13.46
N LYS A 345 67.34 32.72 14.67
CA LYS A 345 66.20 32.85 15.59
C LYS A 345 65.04 33.62 14.96
N THR A 346 65.33 34.72 14.27
CA THR A 346 64.29 35.51 13.56
C THR A 346 63.63 34.70 12.45
N ALA A 347 64.40 33.89 11.72
CA ALA A 347 63.89 33.02 10.66
C ALA A 347 63.04 31.87 11.23
N GLU A 348 63.46 31.28 12.36
CA GLU A 348 62.71 30.23 13.07
C GLU A 348 61.37 30.77 13.60
N ASP A 349 61.37 31.95 14.23
CA ASP A 349 60.15 32.60 14.72
C ASP A 349 59.19 32.95 13.55
N ALA A 350 59.72 33.43 12.42
CA ALA A 350 58.94 33.70 11.22
C ALA A 350 58.36 32.41 10.60
N LEU A 351 59.14 31.32 10.55
CA LEU A 351 58.70 30.03 10.06
C LEU A 351 57.61 29.43 10.94
N ARG A 352 57.77 29.52 12.27
CA ARG A 352 56.76 29.08 13.23
C ARG A 352 55.45 29.84 13.03
N LYS A 353 55.52 31.17 12.95
CA LYS A 353 54.34 32.00 12.68
C LYS A 353 53.66 31.64 11.36
N ALA A 354 54.44 31.44 10.29
CA ALA A 354 53.89 31.04 8.99
C ALA A 354 53.21 29.67 9.03
N LYS A 355 53.74 28.71 9.80
CA LYS A 355 53.10 27.41 10.03
C LYS A 355 51.79 27.55 10.80
N ASP A 356 51.78 28.31 11.89
CA ASP A 356 50.59 28.55 12.70
C ASP A 356 49.49 29.25 11.87
N ASP A 357 49.85 30.25 11.05
CA ASP A 357 48.94 30.95 10.14
C ASP A 357 48.37 30.01 9.05
N ALA A 358 49.21 29.14 8.48
CA ALA A 358 48.78 28.16 7.48
C ALA A 358 47.83 27.10 8.08
N GLU A 359 48.12 26.63 9.30
CA GLU A 359 47.25 25.69 10.01
C GLU A 359 45.91 26.32 10.36
N ALA A 360 45.90 27.58 10.81
CA ALA A 360 44.67 28.33 11.05
C ALA A 360 43.83 28.51 9.76
N GLN A 361 44.47 28.81 8.63
CA GLN A 361 43.78 28.88 7.34
C GLN A 361 43.21 27.53 6.89
N ARG A 362 43.93 26.43 7.12
CA ARG A 362 43.47 25.07 6.82
C ARG A 362 42.22 24.72 7.63
N VAL A 363 42.26 24.97 8.94
CA VAL A 363 41.12 24.70 9.85
C VAL A 363 39.91 25.57 9.47
N ALA A 364 40.11 26.85 9.17
CA ALA A 364 39.04 27.73 8.70
C ALA A 364 38.45 27.27 7.36
N GLY A 365 39.29 26.82 6.43
CA GLY A 365 38.85 26.26 5.14
C GLY A 365 38.04 24.97 5.30
N GLU A 366 38.49 24.04 6.16
CA GLU A 366 37.76 22.81 6.47
C GLU A 366 36.41 23.09 7.14
N GLN A 367 36.34 24.06 8.05
CA GLN A 367 35.09 24.48 8.68
C GLN A 367 34.12 25.08 7.66
N ALA A 368 34.60 26.00 6.80
CA ALA A 368 33.76 26.60 5.76
C ALA A 368 33.27 25.56 4.73
N LEU A 369 34.07 24.52 4.45
CA LEU A 369 33.64 23.41 3.60
C LEU A 369 32.53 22.60 4.26
N ARG A 370 32.68 22.25 5.55
CA ARG A 370 31.64 21.55 6.32
C ARG A 370 30.33 22.33 6.39
N GLU A 371 30.39 23.64 6.64
CA GLU A 371 29.20 24.50 6.65
C GLU A 371 28.49 24.51 5.29
N LYS A 372 29.25 24.51 4.18
CA LYS A 372 28.68 24.40 2.83
C LYS A 372 28.06 23.03 2.57
N ASP A 373 28.73 21.95 3.00
CA ASP A 373 28.23 20.58 2.83
C ASP A 373 26.94 20.37 3.64
N GLU A 374 26.88 20.87 4.87
CA GLU A 374 25.67 20.85 5.71
C GLU A 374 24.53 21.67 5.08
N ALA A 375 24.83 22.87 4.56
CA ALA A 375 23.84 23.69 3.87
C ALA A 375 23.32 23.01 2.58
N HIS A 376 24.20 22.37 1.82
CA HIS A 376 23.84 21.63 0.61
C HIS A 376 23.00 20.39 0.94
N ALA A 377 23.37 19.63 1.96
CA ALA A 377 22.60 18.48 2.44
C ALA A 377 21.20 18.92 2.91
N ALA A 378 21.09 20.02 3.65
CA ALA A 378 19.81 20.58 4.06
C ALA A 378 18.96 21.06 2.88
N ALA A 379 19.57 21.67 1.85
CA ALA A 379 18.87 22.07 0.63
C ALA A 379 18.36 20.86 -0.17
N LEU A 380 19.18 19.82 -0.32
CA LEU A 380 18.80 18.55 -0.95
C LEU A 380 17.64 17.88 -0.20
N GLN A 381 17.67 17.88 1.12
CA GLN A 381 16.59 17.30 1.92
C GLN A 381 15.28 18.07 1.72
N ARG A 382 15.31 19.41 1.72
CA ARG A 382 14.13 20.23 1.44
C ARG A 382 13.57 19.98 0.03
N ALA A 383 14.44 19.89 -0.98
CA ALA A 383 14.01 19.60 -2.34
C ALA A 383 13.39 18.20 -2.46
N ARG A 384 13.93 17.21 -1.74
CA ARG A 384 13.34 15.86 -1.66
C ARG A 384 11.97 15.90 -0.99
N ASP A 385 11.84 16.58 0.14
CA ASP A 385 10.59 16.69 0.89
C ASP A 385 9.50 17.46 0.09
N GLU A 386 9.90 18.45 -0.70
CA GLU A 386 8.99 19.16 -1.63
C GLU A 386 8.53 18.25 -2.76
N LEU A 387 9.45 17.49 -3.38
CA LEU A 387 9.14 16.54 -4.45
C LEU A 387 8.23 15.40 -3.96
N THR A 388 8.46 14.88 -2.76
CA THR A 388 7.58 13.86 -2.18
C THR A 388 6.20 14.43 -1.89
N ALA A 389 6.11 15.62 -1.30
CA ALA A 389 4.83 16.28 -1.05
C ALA A 389 4.05 16.60 -2.34
N GLU A 390 4.73 16.96 -3.42
CA GLU A 390 4.11 17.17 -4.74
C GLU A 390 3.57 15.85 -5.32
N LYS A 391 4.38 14.79 -5.30
CA LYS A 391 3.94 13.45 -5.74
C LYS A 391 2.78 12.91 -4.91
N ASP A 392 2.76 13.16 -3.61
CA ASP A 392 1.67 12.73 -2.74
C ASP A 392 0.38 13.51 -3.05
N ARG A 393 0.46 14.82 -3.33
CA ARG A 393 -0.70 15.60 -3.80
C ARG A 393 -1.21 15.12 -5.15
N GLU A 394 -0.34 14.79 -6.10
CA GLU A 394 -0.73 14.23 -7.39
C GLU A 394 -1.42 12.87 -7.24
N ARG A 395 -0.89 12.00 -6.38
CA ARG A 395 -1.49 10.69 -6.07
C ARG A 395 -2.85 10.84 -5.40
N GLU A 396 -3.00 11.74 -4.43
CA GLU A 396 -4.28 12.02 -3.78
C GLU A 396 -5.30 12.59 -4.77
N ALA A 397 -4.89 13.50 -5.65
CA ALA A 397 -5.75 14.05 -6.70
C ALA A 397 -6.18 12.96 -7.70
N ALA A 398 -5.27 12.08 -8.13
CA ALA A 398 -5.58 10.96 -9.02
C ALA A 398 -6.53 9.96 -8.36
N LEU A 399 -6.31 9.61 -7.08
CA LEU A 399 -7.21 8.75 -6.32
C LEU A 399 -8.59 9.36 -6.14
N ALA A 400 -8.68 10.68 -5.88
CA ALA A 400 -9.95 11.39 -5.78
C ALA A 400 -10.71 11.39 -7.12
N ALA A 401 -10.00 11.63 -8.24
CA ALA A 401 -10.58 11.57 -9.58
C ALA A 401 -11.10 10.17 -9.91
N ALA A 402 -10.29 9.12 -9.67
CA ALA A 402 -10.70 7.74 -9.89
C ALA A 402 -11.92 7.32 -9.05
N ARG A 403 -11.98 7.77 -7.79
CA ARG A 403 -13.16 7.55 -6.92
C ARG A 403 -14.41 8.23 -7.44
N ALA A 404 -14.30 9.48 -7.90
CA ALA A 404 -15.43 10.21 -8.47
C ALA A 404 -15.95 9.56 -9.77
N GLU A 405 -15.05 9.06 -10.61
CA GLU A 405 -15.40 8.33 -11.82
C GLU A 405 -16.09 6.99 -11.51
N ALA A 406 -15.54 6.21 -10.58
CA ALA A 406 -16.15 4.97 -10.11
C ALA A 406 -17.53 5.20 -9.45
N GLU A 407 -17.71 6.30 -8.71
CA GLU A 407 -19.01 6.65 -8.14
C GLU A 407 -20.03 6.98 -9.22
N LYS A 408 -19.64 7.74 -10.25
CA LYS A 408 -20.49 8.05 -11.40
C LYS A 408 -20.87 6.80 -12.19
N GLU A 409 -19.94 5.88 -12.41
CA GLU A 409 -20.22 4.59 -13.03
C GLU A 409 -21.18 3.74 -12.19
N ARG A 410 -20.99 3.71 -10.86
CA ARG A 410 -21.88 3.01 -9.93
C ARG A 410 -23.29 3.59 -9.94
N GLU A 411 -23.43 4.91 -9.96
CA GLU A 411 -24.73 5.58 -10.06
C GLU A 411 -25.42 5.27 -11.40
N ALA A 412 -24.67 5.30 -12.51
CA ALA A 412 -25.19 4.93 -13.82
C ALA A 412 -25.64 3.47 -13.86
N ALA A 413 -24.86 2.54 -13.30
CA ALA A 413 -25.21 1.12 -13.20
C ALA A 413 -26.44 0.90 -12.32
N LEU A 414 -26.55 1.59 -11.18
CA LEU A 414 -27.72 1.53 -10.30
C LEU A 414 -28.98 2.06 -11.01
N ALA A 415 -28.85 3.16 -11.76
CA ALA A 415 -29.96 3.73 -12.54
C ALA A 415 -30.41 2.77 -13.64
N ALA A 416 -29.48 2.14 -14.36
CA ALA A 416 -29.78 1.14 -15.37
C ALA A 416 -30.48 -0.09 -14.77
N ALA A 417 -29.97 -0.62 -13.65
CA ALA A 417 -30.58 -1.77 -12.96
C ALA A 417 -31.99 -1.45 -12.43
N LYS A 418 -32.22 -0.23 -11.93
CA LYS A 418 -33.56 0.22 -11.53
C LYS A 418 -34.52 0.29 -12.72
N ALA A 419 -34.08 0.87 -13.84
CA ALA A 419 -34.90 0.95 -15.05
C ALA A 419 -35.25 -0.44 -15.60
N GLU A 420 -34.31 -1.38 -15.56
CA GLU A 420 -34.55 -2.78 -15.95
C GLU A 420 -35.54 -3.47 -15.01
N ALA A 421 -35.42 -3.27 -13.69
CA ALA A 421 -36.36 -3.81 -12.72
C ALA A 421 -37.78 -3.24 -12.88
N GLU A 422 -37.91 -1.94 -13.12
CA GLU A 422 -39.19 -1.28 -13.39
C GLU A 422 -39.83 -1.79 -14.69
N ALA A 423 -39.04 -1.94 -15.76
CA ALA A 423 -39.50 -2.51 -17.02
C ALA A 423 -39.96 -3.97 -16.85
N ALA A 424 -39.23 -4.78 -16.08
CA ALA A 424 -39.60 -6.16 -15.77
C ALA A 424 -40.90 -6.23 -14.96
N GLN A 425 -41.07 -5.35 -13.97
CA GLN A 425 -42.30 -5.27 -13.17
C GLN A 425 -43.51 -4.86 -14.04
N GLN A 426 -43.34 -3.89 -14.94
CA GLN A 426 -44.39 -3.48 -15.86
C GLN A 426 -44.74 -4.60 -16.86
N ALA A 427 -43.74 -5.33 -17.37
CA ALA A 427 -43.94 -6.51 -18.20
C ALA A 427 -44.68 -7.63 -17.45
N GLN A 428 -44.43 -7.80 -16.15
CA GLN A 428 -45.16 -8.75 -15.32
C GLN A 428 -46.61 -8.30 -15.09
N GLN A 429 -46.85 -7.02 -14.78
CA GLN A 429 -48.20 -6.47 -14.61
C GLN A 429 -49.04 -6.64 -15.88
N THR A 430 -48.48 -6.30 -17.04
CA THR A 430 -49.17 -6.48 -18.32
C THR A 430 -49.50 -7.95 -18.62
N ARG A 431 -48.63 -8.90 -18.23
CA ARG A 431 -48.94 -10.34 -18.29
C ARG A 431 -50.09 -10.72 -17.37
N HIS A 432 -50.07 -10.29 -16.11
CA HIS A 432 -51.15 -10.57 -15.17
C HIS A 432 -52.48 -9.97 -15.64
N ASP A 433 -52.47 -8.75 -16.18
CA ASP A 433 -53.67 -8.11 -16.73
C ASP A 433 -54.23 -8.88 -17.93
N ALA A 434 -53.36 -9.37 -18.81
CA ALA A 434 -53.76 -10.23 -19.93
C ALA A 434 -54.34 -11.57 -19.45
N GLU A 435 -53.73 -12.20 -18.45
CA GLU A 435 -54.24 -13.44 -17.84
C GLU A 435 -55.61 -13.23 -17.17
N ILE A 436 -55.77 -12.14 -16.42
CA ILE A 436 -57.04 -11.76 -15.82
C ILE A 436 -58.10 -11.56 -16.89
N TYR A 437 -57.76 -10.84 -17.96
CA TYR A 437 -58.66 -10.63 -19.09
C TYR A 437 -59.08 -11.96 -19.75
N GLU A 438 -58.14 -12.88 -19.98
CA GLU A 438 -58.46 -14.21 -20.51
C GLU A 438 -59.37 -15.02 -19.58
N ILE A 439 -59.11 -14.99 -18.26
CA ILE A 439 -59.94 -15.68 -17.27
C ILE A 439 -61.35 -15.10 -17.29
N GLN A 440 -61.49 -13.77 -17.31
CA GLN A 440 -62.77 -13.09 -17.40
C GLN A 440 -63.52 -13.45 -18.70
N GLU A 441 -62.82 -13.49 -19.84
CA GLU A 441 -63.39 -13.91 -21.12
C GLU A 441 -63.85 -15.38 -21.11
N ARG A 442 -63.06 -16.29 -20.54
CA ARG A 442 -63.46 -17.70 -20.37
C ARG A 442 -64.70 -17.82 -19.49
N PHE A 443 -64.73 -17.09 -18.37
CA PHE A 443 -65.88 -17.07 -17.48
C PHE A 443 -67.13 -16.52 -18.18
N ARG A 444 -67.00 -15.40 -18.89
CA ARG A 444 -68.08 -14.80 -19.69
C ARG A 444 -68.62 -15.77 -20.72
N ARG A 445 -67.75 -16.46 -21.47
CA ARG A 445 -68.17 -17.49 -22.45
C ARG A 445 -68.90 -18.65 -21.78
N SER A 446 -68.40 -19.13 -20.64
CA SER A 446 -69.07 -20.19 -19.88
C SER A 446 -70.46 -19.77 -19.39
N MET A 447 -70.58 -18.54 -18.87
CA MET A 447 -71.86 -17.99 -18.43
C MET A 447 -72.85 -17.87 -19.59
N ASN A 448 -72.43 -17.28 -20.72
CA ASN A 448 -73.27 -17.18 -21.91
C ASN A 448 -73.71 -18.56 -22.41
N GLN A 449 -72.82 -19.56 -22.42
CA GLN A 449 -73.19 -20.93 -22.78
C GLN A 449 -74.21 -21.55 -21.81
N GLN A 450 -74.11 -21.25 -20.51
CA GLN A 450 -75.11 -21.71 -19.54
C GLN A 450 -76.45 -21.00 -19.73
N GLU A 451 -76.45 -19.69 -19.99
CA GLU A 451 -77.67 -18.94 -20.31
C GLU A 451 -78.32 -19.45 -21.60
N GLU A 452 -77.55 -19.71 -22.66
CA GLU A 452 -78.04 -20.31 -23.90
C GLU A 452 -78.63 -21.71 -23.68
N LYS A 453 -77.99 -22.54 -22.84
CA LYS A 453 -78.54 -23.85 -22.47
C LYS A 453 -79.84 -23.74 -21.68
N LEU A 454 -79.88 -22.89 -20.64
CA LEU A 454 -81.08 -22.70 -19.82
C LEU A 454 -82.23 -22.08 -20.61
N THR A 455 -81.94 -21.16 -21.52
CA THR A 455 -82.94 -20.58 -22.42
C THR A 455 -83.46 -21.63 -23.40
N ALA A 456 -82.59 -22.44 -24.00
CA ALA A 456 -83.01 -23.55 -24.86
C ALA A 456 -83.86 -24.59 -24.10
N GLU A 457 -83.48 -24.95 -22.87
CA GLU A 457 -84.27 -25.83 -22.00
C GLU A 457 -85.65 -25.23 -21.66
N ARG A 458 -85.70 -23.94 -21.32
CA ARG A 458 -86.97 -23.23 -21.10
C ARG A 458 -87.86 -23.22 -22.35
N VAL A 459 -87.30 -22.94 -23.52
CA VAL A 459 -88.04 -22.93 -24.79
C VAL A 459 -88.62 -24.32 -25.06
N ARG A 460 -87.80 -25.38 -24.93
CA ARG A 460 -88.28 -26.76 -25.08
C ARG A 460 -89.38 -27.11 -24.09
N ALA A 461 -89.22 -26.75 -22.82
CA ALA A 461 -90.24 -27.01 -21.81
C ALA A 461 -91.57 -26.28 -22.11
N VAL A 462 -91.51 -25.05 -22.62
CA VAL A 462 -92.69 -24.31 -23.07
C VAL A 462 -93.33 -24.95 -24.30
N GLU A 463 -92.53 -25.35 -25.29
CA GLU A 463 -93.03 -26.06 -26.48
C GLU A 463 -93.70 -27.39 -26.12
N GLU A 464 -93.10 -28.19 -25.23
CA GLU A 464 -93.69 -29.44 -24.74
C GLU A 464 -94.99 -29.19 -23.96
N ALA A 465 -95.03 -28.14 -23.12
CA ALA A 465 -96.23 -27.77 -22.39
C ALA A 465 -97.34 -27.30 -23.35
N GLN A 466 -96.99 -26.52 -24.37
CA GLN A 466 -97.93 -26.07 -25.40
C GLN A 466 -98.47 -27.25 -26.20
N GLN A 467 -97.62 -28.19 -26.62
CA GLN A 467 -98.05 -29.40 -27.32
C GLN A 467 -99.01 -30.25 -26.46
N LYS A 468 -98.74 -30.40 -25.15
CA LYS A 468 -99.65 -31.09 -24.23
C LYS A 468 -100.98 -30.36 -24.09
N HIS A 469 -100.94 -29.04 -23.95
CA HIS A 469 -102.15 -28.22 -23.87
C HIS A 469 -102.97 -28.32 -25.16
N ASP A 470 -102.35 -28.19 -26.33
CA ASP A 470 -103.02 -28.28 -27.63
C ASP A 470 -103.61 -29.68 -27.86
N ALA A 471 -102.93 -30.74 -27.40
CA ALA A 471 -103.47 -32.10 -27.41
C ALA A 471 -104.70 -32.24 -26.50
N GLN A 472 -104.67 -31.67 -25.29
CA GLN A 472 -105.83 -31.65 -24.38
C GLN A 472 -107.01 -30.87 -24.97
N VAL A 473 -106.74 -29.72 -25.59
CA VAL A 473 -107.76 -28.93 -26.29
C VAL A 473 -108.35 -29.72 -27.45
N ALA A 474 -107.52 -30.37 -28.27
CA ALA A 474 -107.99 -31.21 -29.37
C ALA A 474 -108.86 -32.37 -28.86
N GLU A 475 -108.46 -33.05 -27.78
CA GLU A 475 -109.25 -34.11 -27.16
C GLU A 475 -110.60 -33.59 -26.67
N LEU A 476 -110.63 -32.45 -25.96
CA LEU A 476 -111.87 -31.80 -25.54
C LEU A 476 -112.75 -31.41 -26.73
N VAL A 477 -112.19 -30.82 -27.78
CA VAL A 477 -112.93 -30.43 -29.00
C VAL A 477 -113.55 -31.66 -29.64
N THR A 478 -112.78 -32.74 -29.85
CA THR A 478 -113.33 -33.98 -30.42
C THR A 478 -114.39 -34.63 -29.53
N GLY A 479 -114.25 -34.53 -28.20
CA GLY A 479 -115.27 -34.93 -27.23
C GLY A 479 -116.57 -34.14 -27.41
N HIS A 480 -116.47 -32.81 -27.43
CA HIS A 480 -117.62 -31.94 -27.65
C HIS A 480 -118.25 -32.14 -29.04
N GLU A 481 -117.46 -32.36 -30.09
CA GLU A 481 -117.98 -32.65 -31.44
C GLU A 481 -118.78 -33.96 -31.46
N ARG A 482 -118.34 -34.99 -30.74
CA ARG A 482 -119.10 -36.24 -30.58
C ARG A 482 -120.40 -36.02 -29.81
N GLU A 483 -120.37 -35.25 -28.73
CA GLU A 483 -121.58 -34.90 -27.98
C GLU A 483 -122.57 -34.10 -28.82
N VAL A 484 -122.09 -33.10 -29.56
CA VAL A 484 -122.90 -32.31 -30.50
C VAL A 484 -123.48 -33.19 -31.61
N ALA A 485 -122.69 -34.12 -32.16
CA ALA A 485 -123.17 -35.07 -33.16
C ALA A 485 -124.26 -36.01 -32.59
N ALA A 486 -124.07 -36.50 -31.36
CA ALA A 486 -125.05 -37.33 -30.67
C ALA A 486 -126.36 -36.57 -30.41
N LEU A 487 -126.27 -35.32 -29.93
CA LEU A 487 -127.44 -34.45 -29.73
C LEU A 487 -128.15 -34.15 -31.05
N ARG A 488 -127.40 -33.90 -32.14
CA ARG A 488 -127.98 -33.71 -33.47
C ARG A 488 -128.71 -34.96 -33.97
N ALA A 489 -128.16 -36.14 -33.73
CA ALA A 489 -128.80 -37.41 -34.08
C ALA A 489 -130.09 -37.63 -33.26
N GLU A 490 -130.07 -37.30 -31.96
CA GLU A 490 -131.26 -37.37 -31.10
C GLU A 490 -132.35 -36.38 -31.56
N ILE A 491 -131.97 -35.16 -31.95
CA ILE A 491 -132.90 -34.19 -32.55
C ILE A 491 -133.51 -34.77 -33.84
N ALA A 492 -132.69 -35.33 -34.73
CA ALA A 492 -133.17 -35.92 -35.98
C ALA A 492 -134.13 -37.10 -35.76
N ASP A 493 -133.87 -37.97 -34.78
CA ASP A 493 -134.78 -39.05 -34.39
C ASP A 493 -136.12 -38.50 -33.84
N ARG A 494 -136.06 -37.46 -33.01
CA ARG A 494 -137.26 -36.77 -32.51
C ARG A 494 -138.05 -36.11 -33.64
N ASP A 495 -137.39 -35.45 -34.59
CA ASP A 495 -138.02 -34.86 -35.76
C ASP A 495 -138.66 -35.92 -36.67
N GLY A 496 -138.00 -37.07 -36.83
CA GLY A 496 -138.56 -38.24 -37.53
C GLY A 496 -139.85 -38.76 -36.88
N LYS A 497 -139.82 -38.97 -35.55
CA LYS A 497 -141.01 -39.35 -34.78
C LYS A 497 -142.12 -38.31 -34.86
N LEU A 498 -141.76 -37.02 -34.86
CA LEU A 498 -142.72 -35.92 -35.03
C LEU A 498 -143.35 -35.98 -36.43
N GLY A 499 -142.56 -36.27 -37.47
CA GLY A 499 -143.03 -36.47 -38.83
C GLY A 499 -144.01 -37.65 -38.97
N GLU A 500 -143.68 -38.80 -38.37
CA GLU A 500 -144.60 -39.96 -38.32
C GLU A 500 -145.90 -39.65 -37.58
N ALA A 501 -145.80 -38.91 -36.46
CA ALA A 501 -146.97 -38.45 -35.71
C ALA A 501 -147.82 -37.49 -36.55
N SER A 502 -147.21 -36.53 -37.25
CA SER A 502 -147.90 -35.62 -38.16
C SER A 502 -148.59 -36.36 -39.30
N GLN A 503 -147.94 -37.34 -39.95
CA GLN A 503 -148.57 -38.18 -40.98
C GLN A 503 -149.75 -38.99 -40.43
N THR A 504 -149.62 -39.50 -39.20
CA THR A 504 -150.71 -40.22 -38.52
C THR A 504 -151.89 -39.29 -38.23
N ILE A 505 -151.61 -38.05 -37.78
CA ILE A 505 -152.63 -37.03 -37.57
C ILE A 505 -153.31 -36.68 -38.90
N GLU A 506 -152.57 -36.45 -39.98
CA GLU A 506 -153.14 -36.19 -41.31
C GLU A 506 -154.02 -37.35 -41.81
N ALA A 507 -153.57 -38.60 -41.65
CA ALA A 507 -154.35 -39.77 -42.00
C ALA A 507 -155.66 -39.85 -41.19
N ARG A 508 -155.60 -39.58 -39.88
CA ARG A 508 -156.79 -39.52 -39.01
C ARG A 508 -157.73 -38.39 -39.39
N VAL A 509 -157.20 -37.22 -39.76
CA VAL A 509 -158.02 -36.09 -40.25
C VAL A 509 -158.74 -36.47 -41.56
N ALA A 510 -158.05 -37.15 -42.49
CA ALA A 510 -158.66 -37.64 -43.72
C ALA A 510 -159.74 -38.71 -43.47
N GLU A 511 -159.53 -39.60 -42.50
CA GLU A 511 -160.51 -40.59 -42.06
C GLU A 511 -161.75 -39.91 -41.45
N VAL A 512 -161.56 -38.91 -40.58
CA VAL A 512 -162.65 -38.10 -40.02
C VAL A 512 -163.42 -37.38 -41.13
N ALA A 513 -162.74 -36.84 -42.15
CA ALA A 513 -163.40 -36.21 -43.30
C ALA A 513 -164.31 -37.19 -44.04
N LYS A 514 -163.85 -38.42 -44.32
CA LYS A 514 -164.67 -39.49 -44.93
C LYS A 514 -165.88 -39.87 -44.08
N LEU A 515 -165.67 -40.07 -42.78
CA LEU A 515 -166.76 -40.39 -41.85
C LEU A 515 -167.79 -39.24 -41.76
N THR A 516 -167.33 -38.00 -41.92
CA THR A 516 -168.23 -36.82 -41.95
C THR A 516 -169.07 -36.82 -43.22
N GLU A 517 -168.49 -37.18 -44.36
CA GLU A 517 -169.21 -37.31 -45.64
C GLU A 517 -170.24 -38.46 -45.60
N GLU A 518 -169.86 -39.62 -45.07
CA GLU A 518 -170.79 -40.74 -44.83
C GLU A 518 -171.93 -40.35 -43.88
N ARG A 519 -171.63 -39.63 -42.79
CA ARG A 519 -172.64 -39.10 -41.86
C ARG A 519 -173.62 -38.17 -42.60
N ASP A 520 -173.13 -37.29 -43.46
CA ASP A 520 -173.97 -36.34 -44.20
C ASP A 520 -174.84 -37.05 -45.23
N GLU A 521 -174.34 -38.11 -45.87
CA GLU A 521 -175.13 -38.96 -46.76
C GLU A 521 -176.23 -39.73 -46.00
N LEU A 522 -175.88 -40.31 -44.85
CA LEU A 522 -176.84 -40.95 -43.95
C LEU A 522 -177.89 -39.97 -43.42
N ALA A 523 -177.50 -38.73 -43.12
CA ALA A 523 -178.43 -37.68 -42.69
C ALA A 523 -179.44 -37.34 -43.80
N ARG A 524 -178.98 -37.16 -45.05
CA ARG A 524 -179.88 -36.96 -46.20
C ARG A 524 -180.84 -38.13 -46.39
N ARG A 525 -180.36 -39.37 -46.21
CA ARG A 525 -181.17 -40.58 -46.34
C ARG A 525 -182.22 -40.69 -45.23
N ARG A 526 -181.86 -40.36 -43.99
CA ARG A 526 -182.80 -40.24 -42.88
C ARG A 526 -183.87 -39.19 -43.18
N ASP A 527 -183.47 -38.00 -43.62
CA ASP A 527 -184.43 -36.92 -43.89
C ASP A 527 -185.41 -37.27 -45.02
N ALA A 528 -184.95 -38.02 -46.04
CA ALA A 528 -185.82 -38.58 -47.08
C ALA A 528 -186.82 -39.61 -46.53
N LEU A 529 -186.35 -40.56 -45.71
CA LEU A 529 -187.20 -41.56 -45.05
C LEU A 529 -188.21 -40.93 -44.09
N ASP A 530 -187.84 -39.87 -43.36
CA ASP A 530 -188.76 -39.12 -42.51
C ASP A 530 -189.84 -38.41 -43.33
N GLY A 531 -189.51 -37.94 -44.53
CA GLY A 531 -190.47 -37.42 -45.51
C GLY A 531 -191.49 -38.47 -45.94
N GLU A 532 -191.01 -39.66 -46.34
CA GLU A 532 -191.86 -40.80 -46.68
C GLU A 532 -192.75 -41.24 -45.50
N LEU A 533 -192.17 -41.34 -44.30
CA LEU A 533 -192.90 -41.69 -43.08
C LEU A 533 -194.03 -40.71 -42.78
N ARG A 534 -193.80 -39.40 -42.91
CA ARG A 534 -194.83 -38.37 -42.74
C ARG A 534 -195.97 -38.55 -43.75
N THR A 535 -195.66 -38.79 -45.02
CA THR A 535 -196.71 -39.04 -46.03
C THR A 535 -197.52 -40.29 -45.72
N SER A 536 -196.86 -41.36 -45.27
CA SER A 536 -197.52 -42.60 -44.85
C SER A 536 -198.35 -42.42 -43.56
N GLN A 537 -197.90 -41.58 -42.62
CA GLN A 537 -198.64 -41.28 -41.39
C GLN A 537 -199.92 -40.51 -41.68
N VAL A 538 -199.87 -39.50 -42.57
CA VAL A 538 -201.08 -38.77 -43.01
C VAL A 538 -202.07 -39.71 -43.71
N ALA A 539 -201.57 -40.63 -44.55
CA ALA A 539 -202.41 -41.66 -45.16
C ALA A 539 -203.03 -42.62 -44.13
N ALA A 540 -202.27 -43.02 -43.11
CA ALA A 540 -202.74 -43.89 -42.04
C ALA A 540 -203.78 -43.22 -41.12
N GLU A 541 -203.65 -41.92 -40.84
CA GLU A 541 -204.66 -41.15 -40.10
C GLU A 541 -205.98 -41.03 -40.87
N HIS A 542 -205.91 -40.78 -42.18
CA HIS A 542 -207.11 -40.76 -43.02
C HIS A 542 -207.83 -42.13 -43.01
N LEU A 543 -207.09 -43.23 -43.13
CA LEU A 543 -207.66 -44.59 -43.04
C LEU A 543 -208.24 -44.89 -41.65
N ARG A 544 -207.60 -44.42 -40.57
CA ARG A 544 -208.14 -44.57 -39.20
C ARG A 544 -209.47 -43.84 -39.02
N MET A 545 -209.61 -42.63 -39.55
CA MET A 545 -210.88 -41.88 -39.48
C MET A 545 -212.03 -42.61 -40.21
N GLU A 546 -211.75 -43.25 -41.35
CA GLU A 546 -212.76 -44.08 -42.04
C GLU A 546 -213.13 -45.33 -41.22
N LEU A 547 -212.14 -45.96 -40.57
CA LEU A 547 -212.32 -47.13 -39.72
C LEU A 547 -213.17 -46.81 -38.47
N GLU A 548 -212.94 -45.68 -37.80
CA GLU A 548 -213.75 -45.24 -36.67
C GLU A 548 -215.20 -44.96 -37.09
N GLY A 549 -215.41 -44.38 -38.27
CA GLY A 549 -216.75 -44.18 -38.85
C GLY A 549 -217.49 -45.49 -39.13
N MET A 550 -216.77 -46.53 -39.59
CA MET A 550 -217.29 -47.87 -39.80
C MET A 550 -217.59 -48.60 -38.48
N GLN A 551 -216.69 -48.51 -37.50
CA GLN A 551 -216.87 -49.14 -36.18
C GLN A 551 -218.08 -48.58 -35.42
N LYS A 552 -218.35 -47.28 -35.54
CA LYS A 552 -219.54 -46.67 -34.92
C LYS A 552 -220.86 -47.23 -35.50
N LYS A 553 -220.90 -47.45 -36.82
CA LYS A 553 -222.03 -48.11 -37.49
C LYS A 553 -222.22 -49.56 -37.04
N VAL A 554 -221.13 -50.29 -36.83
CA VAL A 554 -221.18 -51.68 -36.32
C VAL A 554 -221.73 -51.72 -34.89
N ALA A 555 -221.28 -50.81 -34.01
CA ALA A 555 -221.76 -50.75 -32.64
C ALA A 555 -223.27 -50.42 -32.52
N ASP A 556 -223.80 -49.57 -33.40
CA ASP A 556 -225.24 -49.27 -33.44
C ASP A 556 -226.05 -50.49 -33.89
N LEU A 557 -225.58 -51.22 -34.91
CA LEU A 557 -226.21 -52.47 -35.38
C LEU A 557 -226.19 -53.58 -34.33
N GLU A 558 -225.11 -53.71 -33.54
CA GLU A 558 -225.02 -54.68 -32.46
C GLU A 558 -226.00 -54.38 -31.32
N ARG A 559 -226.29 -53.10 -31.04
CA ARG A 559 -227.31 -52.68 -30.08
C ARG A 559 -228.71 -53.12 -30.51
N ASP A 560 -229.05 -52.86 -31.77
CA ASP A 560 -230.34 -53.26 -32.35
C ASP A 560 -230.53 -54.79 -32.30
N LEU A 561 -229.45 -55.54 -32.55
CA LEU A 561 -229.44 -57.00 -32.52
C LEU A 561 -229.62 -57.56 -31.09
N ALA A 562 -229.10 -56.86 -30.08
CA ALA A 562 -229.27 -57.23 -28.67
C ALA A 562 -230.71 -56.99 -28.19
N GLU A 563 -231.34 -55.88 -28.59
CA GLU A 563 -232.75 -55.60 -28.26
C GLU A 563 -233.70 -56.64 -28.87
N LEU A 564 -233.48 -57.03 -30.13
CA LEU A 564 -234.26 -58.06 -30.80
C LEU A 564 -234.11 -59.45 -30.14
N ARG A 565 -232.91 -59.78 -29.64
CA ARG A 565 -232.66 -61.02 -28.89
C ARG A 565 -233.39 -61.03 -27.54
N GLY A 566 -233.40 -59.91 -26.83
CA GLY A 566 -234.15 -59.78 -25.56
C GLY A 566 -235.65 -59.99 -25.74
N LEU A 567 -236.22 -59.43 -26.81
CA LEU A 567 -237.64 -59.60 -27.16
C LEU A 567 -237.98 -61.05 -27.51
N ARG A 568 -237.11 -61.73 -28.26
CA ARG A 568 -237.26 -63.15 -28.61
C ARG A 568 -237.26 -64.04 -27.36
N ASP A 569 -236.35 -63.80 -26.42
CA ASP A 569 -236.21 -64.64 -25.23
C ASP A 569 -237.38 -64.41 -24.24
N GLN A 570 -237.93 -63.20 -24.17
CA GLN A 570 -239.18 -62.91 -23.45
C GLN A 570 -240.40 -63.65 -24.05
N LEU A 571 -240.51 -63.69 -25.38
CA LEU A 571 -241.58 -64.42 -26.06
C LEU A 571 -241.45 -65.93 -25.87
N ARG A 572 -240.22 -66.45 -25.88
CA ARG A 572 -239.92 -67.87 -25.62
C ARG A 572 -240.31 -68.28 -24.20
N GLY A 573 -240.01 -67.45 -23.21
CA GLY A 573 -240.42 -67.69 -21.81
C GLY A 573 -241.94 -67.70 -21.60
N LYS A 574 -242.70 -66.90 -22.36
CA LYS A 574 -244.17 -66.95 -22.33
C LYS A 574 -244.70 -68.25 -22.97
N LEU A 575 -244.10 -68.68 -24.07
CA LEU A 575 -244.49 -69.91 -24.78
C LEU A 575 -244.25 -71.18 -23.93
N GLU A 576 -243.11 -71.24 -23.22
CA GLU A 576 -242.79 -72.35 -22.31
C GLU A 576 -243.73 -72.40 -21.09
N ALA A 577 -244.14 -71.24 -20.56
CA ALA A 577 -245.12 -71.16 -19.48
C ALA A 577 -246.54 -71.61 -19.91
N ASP A 578 -246.93 -71.31 -21.14
CA ASP A 578 -248.21 -71.76 -21.71
C ASP A 578 -248.19 -73.27 -22.04
N LEU A 579 -247.05 -73.80 -22.50
CA LEU A 579 -246.85 -75.25 -22.70
C LEU A 579 -247.01 -76.02 -21.38
N ALA A 580 -246.44 -75.50 -20.29
CA ALA A 580 -246.56 -76.10 -18.96
C ALA A 580 -248.01 -76.13 -18.41
N ARG A 581 -248.90 -75.21 -18.86
CA ARG A 581 -250.33 -75.27 -18.53
C ARG A 581 -251.06 -76.36 -19.31
N VAL A 582 -250.74 -76.52 -20.59
CA VAL A 582 -251.35 -77.53 -21.47
C VAL A 582 -251.01 -78.95 -21.04
N ASP A 583 -249.78 -79.20 -20.60
CA ASP A 583 -249.37 -80.53 -20.11
C ASP A 583 -250.02 -80.89 -18.76
N LYS A 584 -250.26 -79.90 -17.88
CA LYS A 584 -251.06 -80.11 -16.65
C LYS A 584 -252.52 -80.45 -16.96
N SER A 585 -253.10 -79.88 -18.01
CA SER A 585 -254.44 -80.21 -18.49
C SER A 585 -254.50 -81.60 -19.13
N LYS A 586 -253.47 -82.01 -19.90
CA LYS A 586 -253.35 -83.35 -20.48
C LYS A 586 -253.24 -84.45 -19.42
N GLN A 587 -252.45 -84.24 -18.36
CA GLN A 587 -252.33 -85.22 -17.28
C GLN A 587 -253.62 -85.36 -16.46
N ALA A 588 -254.36 -84.26 -16.23
CA ALA A 588 -255.67 -84.32 -15.60
C ALA A 588 -256.72 -85.06 -16.47
N ILE A 589 -256.62 -84.98 -17.80
CA ILE A 589 -257.46 -85.73 -18.75
C ILE A 589 -257.08 -87.22 -18.81
N ALA A 590 -255.79 -87.55 -18.66
CA ALA A 590 -255.35 -88.95 -18.57
C ALA A 590 -255.85 -89.65 -17.29
N VAL A 591 -255.87 -88.93 -16.16
CA VAL A 591 -256.44 -89.40 -14.89
C VAL A 591 -257.96 -89.66 -14.99
N ALA A 592 -258.67 -89.00 -15.92
CA ALA A 592 -260.10 -89.19 -16.14
C ALA A 592 -260.45 -90.30 -17.16
N LEU A 593 -259.53 -90.67 -18.06
CA LEU A 593 -259.77 -91.66 -19.11
C LEU A 593 -259.50 -93.11 -18.69
N GLU A 594 -258.62 -93.38 -17.71
CA GLU A 594 -258.43 -94.74 -17.18
C GLU A 594 -259.45 -95.11 -16.09
N LEU A 595 -260.01 -94.11 -15.37
CA LEU A 595 -261.18 -94.31 -14.49
C LEU A 595 -262.48 -94.60 -15.28
N LEU A 596 -262.47 -94.51 -16.62
CA LEU A 596 -263.64 -94.66 -17.49
C LEU A 596 -263.61 -95.88 -18.43
N ASN A 597 -262.54 -96.69 -18.39
CA ASN A 597 -262.46 -97.97 -19.10
C ASN A 597 -262.27 -99.16 -18.14
N GLU A 598 -262.76 -98.99 -16.91
CA GLU A 598 -263.63 -100.01 -16.33
C GLU A 598 -264.78 -100.31 -17.30
N ILE A 599 -265.05 -101.61 -17.52
CA ILE A 599 -266.42 -102.13 -17.65
C ILE A 599 -267.06 -102.00 -19.06
N GLU A 600 -266.76 -103.04 -19.84
CA GLU A 600 -267.80 -103.91 -20.39
C GLU A 600 -268.90 -104.18 -19.33
N PRO A 601 -270.19 -104.02 -19.68
CA PRO A 601 -271.30 -104.09 -18.73
C PRO A 601 -271.75 -105.54 -18.47
N LEU A 602 -271.32 -106.14 -17.35
CA LEU A 602 -272.00 -107.17 -16.54
C LEU A 602 -271.19 -107.52 -15.29
#